data_AF-A0A7G9FFC9-F1
#
_entry.id   AF-A0A7G9FFC9-F1
#
_cell.length_a   1.000
_cell.length_b   1.000
_cell.length_c   1.000
_cell.angle_alpha   90.00
_cell.angle_beta   90.00
_cell.angle_gamma   90.00
#
_symmetry.space_group_name_H-M   'P 1'
#
loop_
_entity.id
_entity.type
_entity.pdbx_description
1 polymer ?
#
loop_
_entity_poly.entity_id
_entity_poly.type
_entity_poly.pdbx_seq_one_letter_code
_entity_poly.pdbx_strand_id
1 'polypeptide(L)'
;MALIIQSPMKIKCNICSKVQPVDLDFELVHSESRKMGVEFTYQAIYDIVCDCKNNISGEYFCYEYPEGGATGEDHSEEGCTIENLPKIEIVLDTYS
;
A
#
# COMPACT_ATOMS: atom_id res chain seq x y z
N MET A 1 9.20 5.02 13.17
CA MET A 1 9.00 5.05 11.71
C MET A 1 7.57 4.62 11.50
N ALA A 2 6.73 5.56 11.09
CA ALA A 2 5.31 5.33 10.93
C ALA A 2 4.94 5.64 9.48
N LEU A 3 4.24 4.68 8.86
CA LEU A 3 3.61 4.89 7.57
C LEU A 3 2.25 5.54 7.79
N ILE A 4 2.04 6.71 7.19
CA ILE A 4 0.78 7.42 7.27
C ILE A 4 0.09 7.35 5.92
N ILE A 5 -1.09 6.76 5.92
CA ILE A 5 -1.96 6.70 4.75
C ILE A 5 -2.84 7.96 4.78
N GLN A 6 -2.62 8.86 3.84
CA GLN A 6 -3.37 10.11 3.78
C GLN A 6 -4.72 9.97 3.08
N SER A 7 -4.88 8.94 2.26
CA SER A 7 -6.15 8.69 1.59
C SER A 7 -6.40 7.19 1.38
N PRO A 8 -7.63 6.71 1.63
CA PRO A 8 -7.97 5.32 1.41
C PRO A 8 -7.90 4.96 -0.07
N MET A 9 -7.38 3.78 -0.36
CA MET A 9 -7.37 3.20 -1.70
C MET A 9 -8.81 2.89 -2.12
N LYS A 10 -9.15 3.13 -3.39
CA LYS A 10 -10.46 2.73 -3.93
C LYS A 10 -10.27 1.75 -5.06
N ILE A 11 -10.94 0.62 -4.93
CA ILE A 11 -10.96 -0.43 -5.94
C ILE A 11 -12.36 -0.57 -6.52
N LYS A 12 -12.42 -0.91 -7.79
CA LYS A 12 -13.64 -1.22 -8.51
C LYS A 12 -13.69 -2.69 -8.83
N CYS A 13 -14.74 -3.38 -8.40
CA CYS A 13 -14.93 -4.79 -8.71
C CYS A 13 -15.14 -4.99 -10.23
N ASN A 14 -14.41 -5.93 -10.83
CA ASN A 14 -14.51 -6.19 -12.27
C ASN A 14 -15.81 -6.89 -12.67
N ILE A 15 -16.55 -7.48 -11.71
CA ILE A 15 -17.81 -8.18 -11.96
C ILE A 15 -19.02 -7.24 -11.85
N CYS A 16 -19.21 -6.60 -10.70
CA CYS A 16 -20.39 -5.77 -10.45
C CYS A 16 -20.16 -4.27 -10.62
N SER A 17 -18.93 -3.85 -10.95
CA SER A 17 -18.52 -2.44 -11.07
C SER A 17 -18.72 -1.59 -9.81
N LYS A 18 -18.99 -2.21 -8.65
CA LYS A 18 -19.08 -1.52 -7.37
C LYS A 18 -17.70 -1.03 -6.95
N VAL A 19 -17.64 0.23 -6.53
CA VAL A 19 -16.44 0.85 -5.96
C VAL A 19 -16.53 0.74 -4.44
N GLN A 20 -15.46 0.26 -3.81
CA GLN A 20 -15.37 0.17 -2.36
C GLN A 20 -14.00 0.65 -1.87
N PRO A 21 -13.94 1.33 -0.72
CA PRO A 21 -12.68 1.68 -0.10
C PRO A 21 -12.01 0.42 0.44
N VAL A 22 -10.68 0.38 0.33
CA VAL A 22 -9.82 -0.63 0.92
C VAL A 22 -8.91 0.07 1.91
N ASP A 23 -8.90 -0.45 3.12
CA ASP A 23 -7.92 -0.07 4.12
C ASP A 23 -6.66 -0.90 3.87
N LEU A 24 -5.55 -0.23 3.63
CA LEU A 24 -4.26 -0.89 3.43
C LEU A 24 -3.52 -0.86 4.75
N ASP A 25 -3.29 -2.02 5.36
CA ASP A 25 -2.47 -2.07 6.56
C ASP A 25 -1.03 -2.36 6.13
N PHE A 26 -0.17 -1.34 6.16
CA PHE A 26 1.22 -1.47 5.75
C PHE A 26 2.08 -1.98 6.89
N GLU A 27 2.74 -3.11 6.65
CA GLU A 27 3.73 -3.68 7.56
C GLU A 27 5.14 -3.56 6.97
N LEU A 28 6.13 -3.33 7.83
CA LEU A 28 7.54 -3.35 7.41
C LEU A 28 7.96 -4.80 7.17
N VAL A 29 8.22 -5.16 5.91
CA VAL A 29 8.60 -6.52 5.52
C VAL A 29 10.09 -6.66 5.23
N HIS A 30 10.79 -5.56 4.93
CA HIS A 30 12.22 -5.59 4.68
C HIS A 30 12.91 -4.29 5.10
N SER A 31 14.13 -4.41 5.61
CA SER A 31 15.03 -3.29 5.84
C SER A 31 16.45 -3.67 5.47
N GLU A 32 17.07 -2.96 4.54
CA GLU A 32 18.44 -3.22 4.08
C GLU A 32 19.32 -1.98 4.25
N SER A 33 20.45 -2.13 4.95
CA SER A 33 21.44 -1.05 5.08
C SER A 33 22.32 -0.98 3.81
N ARG A 34 22.20 0.11 3.05
CA ARG A 34 23.02 0.39 1.87
C ARG A 34 24.00 1.54 2.13
N LYS A 35 24.92 1.77 1.19
CA LYS A 35 25.97 2.79 1.31
C LYS A 35 25.46 4.22 1.50
N MET A 36 24.22 4.54 1.13
CA MET A 36 23.63 5.89 1.30
C MET A 36 22.48 5.96 2.31
N GLY A 37 22.23 4.90 3.08
CA GLY A 37 21.13 4.86 4.04
C GLY A 37 20.45 3.50 4.10
N VAL A 38 19.46 3.38 4.99
CA VAL A 38 18.61 2.18 5.06
C VAL A 38 17.50 2.30 4.03
N GLU A 39 17.30 1.25 3.26
CA GLU A 39 16.14 1.05 2.40
C GLU A 39 15.08 0.30 3.21
N PHE A 40 13.89 0.87 3.33
CA PHE A 40 12.75 0.19 3.95
C PHE A 40 11.76 -0.23 2.88
N THR A 41 11.23 -1.44 3.02
CA THR A 41 10.15 -1.95 2.17
C THR A 41 8.97 -2.29 3.05
N TYR A 42 7.85 -1.68 2.71
CA TYR A 42 6.59 -1.90 3.38
C TYR A 42 5.64 -2.59 2.43
N GLN A 43 4.84 -3.51 2.95
CA GLN A 43 3.87 -4.27 2.20
C GLN A 43 2.51 -4.15 2.87
N ALA A 44 1.47 -3.91 2.08
CA ALA A 44 0.09 -4.08 2.49
C ALA A 44 -0.53 -5.19 1.65
N ILE A 45 -1.25 -6.11 2.29
CA ILE A 45 -1.99 -7.18 1.61
C ILE A 45 -3.45 -7.00 1.99
N TYR A 46 -4.34 -7.08 1.01
CA TYR A 46 -5.78 -7.06 1.25
C TYR A 46 -6.43 -8.25 0.55
N ASP A 47 -7.38 -8.87 1.25
CA ASP A 47 -8.29 -9.89 0.72
C ASP A 47 -9.70 -9.55 1.19
N ILE A 48 -10.57 -9.22 0.24
CA ILE A 48 -11.94 -8.83 0.53
C ILE A 48 -12.89 -9.49 -0.45
N VAL A 49 -14.07 -9.85 0.05
CA VAL A 49 -15.14 -10.40 -0.77
C VAL A 49 -16.13 -9.30 -1.08
N CYS A 50 -16.33 -9.00 -2.36
CA CYS A 50 -17.36 -8.05 -2.79
C CYS A 50 -18.77 -8.62 -2.57
N ASP A 51 -19.79 -7.78 -2.41
CA ASP A 51 -21.20 -8.21 -2.29
C ASP A 51 -21.66 -9.14 -3.42
N CYS A 52 -21.09 -9.00 -4.61
CA CYS A 52 -21.38 -9.90 -5.74
C CYS A 52 -20.69 -11.27 -5.64
N LYS A 53 -20.08 -11.58 -4.48
CA LYS A 53 -19.30 -12.79 -4.18
C LYS A 53 -18.03 -12.94 -5.03
N ASN A 54 -17.54 -11.83 -5.58
CA ASN A 54 -16.24 -11.81 -6.23
C ASN A 54 -15.17 -11.68 -5.15
N ASN A 55 -14.19 -12.58 -5.18
CA ASN A 55 -12.99 -12.45 -4.36
C ASN A 55 -12.09 -11.39 -4.98
N ILE A 56 -11.61 -10.48 -4.16
CA ILE A 56 -10.71 -9.42 -4.56
C ILE A 56 -9.51 -9.45 -3.62
N SER A 57 -8.34 -9.68 -4.20
CA SER A 57 -7.07 -9.73 -3.49
C SER A 57 -6.08 -8.78 -4.14
N GLY A 58 -5.12 -8.32 -3.36
CA GLY A 58 -3.99 -7.59 -3.91
C GLY A 58 -2.91 -7.32 -2.88
N GLU A 59 -1.76 -6.92 -3.40
CA GLU A 59 -0.58 -6.57 -2.64
C GLU A 59 -0.06 -5.22 -3.13
N TYR A 60 0.37 -4.40 -2.18
CA TYR A 60 0.91 -3.07 -2.44
C TYR A 60 2.24 -2.94 -1.72
N PHE A 61 3.29 -2.57 -2.45
CA PHE A 61 4.63 -2.34 -1.94
C PHE A 61 4.98 -0.86 -1.98
N CYS A 62 5.59 -0.38 -0.91
CA CYS A 62 6.16 0.96 -0.84
C CYS A 62 7.64 0.85 -0.47
N TYR A 63 8.49 1.52 -1.25
CA TYR A 63 9.94 1.53 -1.05
C TYR A 63 10.40 2.92 -0.60
N GLU A 64 11.15 2.96 0.49
CA GLU A 64 11.73 4.17 1.07
C GLU A 64 13.24 4.17 0.85
N TYR A 65 13.76 5.09 0.02
CA TYR A 65 15.20 5.24 -0.16
C TYR A 65 15.63 6.59 -0.79
N PRO A 66 16.50 7.38 -0.14
CA PRO A 66 17.02 7.22 1.23
C PRO A 66 15.94 7.53 2.28
N GLU A 67 16.26 7.31 3.56
CA GLU A 67 15.37 7.52 4.71
C GLU A 67 14.59 8.85 4.61
N GLY A 68 13.25 8.78 4.69
CA GLY A 68 12.34 9.92 4.56
C GLY A 68 11.90 10.28 3.13
N GLY A 69 12.29 9.51 2.10
CA GLY A 69 11.81 9.67 0.72
C GLY A 69 11.17 8.39 0.18
N ALA A 70 9.88 8.44 -0.18
CA ALA A 70 9.23 7.37 -0.93
C ALA A 70 9.72 7.39 -2.38
N THR A 71 10.30 6.28 -2.84
CA THR A 71 11.08 6.21 -4.09
C THR A 71 10.39 5.37 -5.15
N GLY A 72 9.46 4.51 -4.74
CA GLY A 72 8.68 3.69 -5.65
C GLY A 72 7.48 3.05 -4.95
N GLU A 73 6.46 2.79 -5.74
CA GLU A 73 5.28 2.01 -5.37
C GLU A 73 5.08 0.91 -6.42
N ASP A 74 4.72 -0.29 -5.97
CA ASP A 74 4.36 -1.41 -6.84
C ASP A 74 3.05 -2.01 -6.34
N HIS A 75 2.16 -2.43 -7.23
CA HIS A 75 0.88 -2.99 -6.85
C HIS A 75 0.47 -4.11 -7.81
N SER A 76 -0.16 -5.12 -7.24
CA SER A 76 -0.75 -6.24 -7.97
C SER A 76 -2.12 -6.52 -7.41
N GLU A 77 -3.12 -6.59 -8.28
CA GLU A 77 -4.51 -6.86 -7.89
C GLU A 77 -5.17 -7.93 -8.75
N GLU A 78 -6.06 -8.70 -8.12
CA GLU A 78 -6.87 -9.73 -8.76
C GLU A 78 -8.35 -9.46 -8.49
N GLY A 79 -9.19 -9.56 -9.53
CA GLY A 79 -10.63 -9.41 -9.40
C GLY A 79 -11.14 -7.96 -9.27
N CYS A 80 -10.25 -6.97 -9.25
CA CYS A 80 -10.61 -5.54 -9.28
C CYS A 80 -9.72 -4.72 -10.21
N THR A 81 -10.06 -3.44 -10.36
CA THR A 81 -9.24 -2.40 -10.97
C THR A 81 -9.09 -1.25 -9.99
N ILE A 82 -7.89 -0.70 -9.83
CA ILE A 82 -7.66 0.47 -8.98
C ILE A 82 -8.23 1.71 -9.67
N GLU A 83 -9.19 2.39 -9.03
CA GLU A 83 -9.67 3.70 -9.51
C GLU A 83 -9.00 4.87 -8.80
N ASN A 84 -8.47 4.66 -7.59
CA ASN A 84 -7.72 5.68 -6.89
C ASN A 84 -6.60 5.06 -6.06
N LEU A 85 -5.36 5.43 -6.38
CA LEU A 85 -4.19 5.06 -5.60
C LEU A 85 -4.20 5.77 -4.24
N PRO A 86 -3.78 5.09 -3.18
CA PRO A 86 -3.60 5.73 -1.88
C PRO A 86 -2.45 6.75 -1.96
N LYS A 87 -2.57 7.86 -1.23
CA LYS A 87 -1.44 8.75 -0.97
C LYS A 87 -0.76 8.29 0.30
N ILE A 88 0.51 7.96 0.18
CA ILE A 88 1.31 7.41 1.27
C ILE A 88 2.39 8.43 1.61
N GLU A 89 2.46 8.82 2.89
CA GLU A 89 3.55 9.62 3.42
C GLU A 89 4.26 8.85 4.53
N ILE A 90 5.58 8.78 4.43
CA ILE A 90 6.42 8.14 5.42
C ILE A 90 6.87 9.21 6.41
N VAL A 91 6.43 9.08 7.65
CA VAL A 91 6.79 10.00 8.72
C VAL A 91 7.83 9.34 9.62
N LEU A 92 9.01 9.94 9.65
CA LEU A 92 10.03 9.60 10.63
C LEU A 92 9.51 10.02 12.00
N ASP A 93 9.18 9.06 12.87
CA ASP A 93 9.09 9.32 14.31
C ASP A 93 10.44 9.82 14.78
N THR A 94 10.61 11.13 14.78
CA THR A 94 11.67 11.80 15.51
C THR A 94 11.29 11.68 16.98
N TYR A 95 11.62 10.54 17.59
CA TYR A 95 11.68 10.46 19.04
C TYR A 95 12.69 11.52 19.50
N SER A 96 12.14 12.58 20.09
CA SER A 96 12.87 13.68 20.73
C SER A 96 13.41 13.24 22.08
#